data_AF-A0A520ED65-F1
#
_entry.id   AF-A0A520ED65-F1
#
_cell.length_a   1.000
_cell.length_b   1.000
_cell.length_c   1.000
_cell.angle_alpha   90.00
_cell.angle_beta   90.00
_cell.angle_gamma   90.00
#
_symmetry.space_group_name_H-M   'P 1'
#
loop_
_entity.id
_entity.type
_entity.pdbx_description
1 polymer ?
#
loop_
_entity_poly.entity_id
_entity_poly.type
_entity_poly.pdbx_seq_one_letter_code
_entity_poly.pdbx_strand_id
1 'polypeptide(L)' 'MEISKAELASAAAASSGMGNQSQELMGAEVLVKSLQAEGVQYIWGYPGGAVLYIYDALYKQDTMQHVLVRHEQAA' A
#
# COMPACT_ATOMS: atom_id res chain seq x y z
N MET A 1 8.90 15.71 -41.25
CA MET A 1 7.50 15.72 -40.80
C MET A 1 7.45 16.67 -39.62
N GLU A 2 6.86 17.85 -39.78
CA GLU A 2 6.74 18.83 -38.71
C GLU A 2 5.44 18.57 -37.94
N ILE A 3 5.57 18.32 -36.64
CA ILE A 3 4.44 18.09 -35.75
C ILE A 3 3.79 19.46 -35.52
N SER A 4 2.51 19.56 -35.81
CA SER A 4 1.76 20.81 -35.70
C SER A 4 1.61 21.24 -34.23
N LYS A 5 1.61 22.55 -33.99
CA LYS A 5 1.30 23.15 -32.66
C LYS A 5 -0.04 22.63 -32.10
N ALA A 6 -0.97 22.26 -32.98
CA ALA A 6 -2.25 21.66 -32.59
C ALA A 6 -2.11 20.20 -32.12
N GLU A 7 -1.19 19.42 -32.69
CA GLU A 7 -0.90 18.04 -32.26
C GLU A 7 -0.19 18.04 -30.90
N LEU A 8 0.71 18.99 -30.67
CA LEU A 8 1.34 19.21 -29.36
C LEU A 8 0.33 19.63 -28.28
N ALA A 9 -0.63 20.50 -28.62
CA ALA A 9 -1.70 20.91 -27.71
C ALA A 9 -2.68 19.77 -27.40
N SER A 10 -3.01 18.94 -28.40
CA SER A 10 -3.83 17.73 -28.24
C SER A 10 -3.17 16.69 -27.34
N ALA A 11 -1.88 16.44 -27.52
CA ALA A 11 -1.12 15.51 -26.68
C ALA A 11 -1.01 15.99 -25.21
N ALA A 12 -0.87 17.30 -24.99
CA ALA A 12 -0.86 17.89 -23.66
C ALA A 12 -2.24 17.86 -22.98
N ALA A 13 -3.33 18.00 -23.75
CA ALA A 13 -4.69 17.86 -23.24
C ALA A 13 -5.00 16.39 -22.86
N ALA A 14 -4.51 15.42 -23.63
CA ALA A 14 -4.70 14.00 -23.34
C ALA A 14 -4.01 13.55 -22.03
N SER A 15 -2.90 14.17 -21.64
CA SER A 15 -2.20 13.87 -20.37
C SER A 15 -2.79 14.60 -19.16
N SER A 16 -3.55 15.68 -19.37
CA SER A 16 -4.19 16.45 -18.29
C SER A 16 -5.40 15.76 -17.64
N GLY A 17 -5.86 14.63 -18.21
CA GLY A 17 -6.99 13.84 -17.72
C GLY A 17 -6.66 12.77 -16.69
N MET A 18 -5.38 12.45 -16.41
CA MET A 18 -4.99 11.56 -15.31
C MET A 18 -4.96 12.30 -13.97
N GLY A 19 -6.02 13.06 -13.69
CA GLY A 19 -6.23 13.69 -12.40
C GLY A 19 -6.37 12.61 -11.32
N ASN A 20 -5.37 12.55 -10.44
CA ASN A 20 -5.36 11.93 -9.12
C ASN A 20 -6.42 10.84 -8.92
N GLN A 21 -6.24 9.67 -9.55
CA GLN A 21 -7.00 8.50 -9.14
C GLN A 21 -6.60 8.20 -7.70
N SER A 22 -7.49 8.50 -6.76
CA SER A 22 -7.38 8.08 -5.37
C SER A 22 -7.07 6.59 -5.38
N GLN A 23 -5.84 6.22 -5.05
CA GLN A 23 -5.44 4.82 -5.06
C GLN A 23 -6.31 4.09 -4.03
N GLU A 24 -7.22 3.23 -4.50
CA GLU A 24 -8.03 2.41 -3.60
C GLU A 24 -7.10 1.44 -2.89
N LEU A 25 -6.97 1.63 -1.57
CA LEU A 25 -6.17 0.77 -0.71
C LEU A 25 -7.03 -0.35 -0.16
N MET A 26 -6.48 -1.56 -0.10
CA MET A 26 -7.12 -2.62 0.67
C MET A 26 -7.12 -2.27 2.15
N GLY A 27 -8.11 -2.77 2.91
CA GLY A 27 -8.17 -2.55 4.36
C GLY A 27 -6.89 -2.98 5.10
N ALA A 28 -6.23 -4.03 4.62
CA ALA A 28 -4.93 -4.48 5.15
C ALA A 28 -3.81 -3.45 4.96
N GLU A 29 -3.77 -2.76 3.81
CA GLU A 29 -2.77 -1.73 3.53
C GLU A 29 -3.04 -0.47 4.36
N VAL A 30 -4.33 -0.13 4.57
CA VAL A 30 -4.72 0.95 5.47
C VAL A 30 -4.26 0.65 6.90
N LEU A 31 -4.48 -0.57 7.40
CA LEU A 31 -4.01 -0.98 8.72
C LEU A 31 -2.49 -0.82 8.86
N VAL A 32 -1.72 -1.34 7.90
CA VAL A 32 -0.25 -1.25 7.93
C VAL A 32 0.22 0.20 7.91
N LYS A 33 -0.35 1.06 7.05
CA LYS A 33 -0.01 2.49 6.99
C LYS A 33 -0.33 3.23 8.28
N SER A 34 -1.45 2.90 8.92
CA SER A 34 -1.81 3.48 10.22
C SER A 34 -0.80 3.08 11.30
N LEU A 35 -0.39 1.82 11.36
CA LEU A 35 0.63 1.35 12.31
C LEU A 35 1.99 2.04 12.08
N GLN A 36 2.37 2.24 10.81
CA GLN A 36 3.57 3.01 10.45
C GLN A 36 3.48 4.46 10.92
N ALA A 37 2.33 5.11 10.75
CA ALA A 37 2.12 6.50 11.18
C ALA A 37 2.22 6.66 12.70
N GLU A 38 1.79 5.64 13.46
CA GLU A 38 1.96 5.57 14.92
C GLU A 38 3.38 5.17 15.35
N GLY A 39 4.30 4.93 14.41
CA GLY A 39 5.70 4.61 14.69
C GLY A 39 5.89 3.21 15.30
N VAL A 40 4.93 2.29 15.13
CA VAL A 40 5.07 0.89 15.55
C VAL A 40 6.31 0.29 14.89
N GLN A 41 7.09 -0.48 15.66
CA GLN A 41 8.32 -1.13 15.19
C GLN A 41 8.21 -2.66 15.20
N TYR A 42 7.42 -3.21 16.12
CA TYR A 42 7.28 -4.66 16.33
C TYR A 42 5.81 -5.06 16.42
N ILE A 43 5.48 -6.19 15.81
CA ILE A 43 4.13 -6.78 15.82
C ILE A 43 4.27 -8.25 16.20
N TRP A 44 3.70 -8.66 17.32
CA TRP A 44 3.58 -10.07 17.68
C TRP A 44 2.32 -10.66 17.05
N GLY A 45 2.40 -11.87 16.54
CA GLY A 45 1.20 -12.53 16.01
C GLY A 45 1.41 -13.96 15.57
N TYR A 46 0.29 -14.65 15.39
CA TYR A 46 0.20 -16.00 14.83
C TYR A 46 -0.67 -15.95 13.57
N PRO A 47 -0.17 -16.36 12.39
CA PRO A 47 -0.93 -16.26 11.15
C PRO A 47 -2.05 -17.31 11.06
N GLY A 48 -3.14 -16.94 10.40
CA GLY A 48 -4.28 -17.81 10.11
C GLY A 48 -5.00 -17.39 8.83
N GLY A 49 -5.82 -18.29 8.26
CA GLY A 49 -6.42 -18.08 6.94
C GLY A 49 -7.26 -16.80 6.79
N ALA A 50 -8.00 -16.42 7.83
CA ALA A 50 -8.85 -15.22 7.80
C ALA A 50 -8.06 -13.90 7.76
N VAL A 51 -6.83 -13.88 8.25
CA VAL A 51 -5.99 -12.68 8.36
C VAL A 51 -4.87 -12.63 7.33
N LEU A 52 -4.89 -13.52 6.33
CA LEU A 52 -3.80 -13.68 5.36
C LEU A 52 -3.46 -12.36 4.63
N TYR A 53 -4.48 -11.58 4.24
CA TYR A 53 -4.26 -10.28 3.58
C TYR A 53 -3.49 -9.27 4.44
N ILE A 54 -3.63 -9.33 5.76
CA ILE A 54 -2.86 -8.48 6.69
C ILE A 54 -1.40 -8.93 6.69
N TYR A 55 -1.16 -10.24 6.76
CA TYR A 55 0.20 -10.79 6.70
C TYR A 55 0.88 -10.52 5.35
N ASP A 56 0.15 -10.57 4.24
CA ASP A 56 0.65 -10.18 2.93
C ASP A 56 1.06 -8.70 2.89
N ALA A 57 0.26 -7.81 3.50
CA ALA A 57 0.58 -6.39 3.58
C ALA A 57 1.78 -6.12 4.51
N LEU A 58 1.86 -6.81 5.65
CA LEU A 58 3.01 -6.76 6.56
C LEU A 58 4.29 -7.27 5.92
N TYR A 59 4.20 -8.26 5.03
CA TYR A 59 5.34 -8.80 4.30
C TYR A 59 5.87 -7.83 3.22
N LYS A 60 5.03 -6.94 2.68
CA LYS A 60 5.38 -5.99 1.62
C LYS A 60 6.04 -4.69 2.11
N GLN A 61 6.26 -4.55 3.41
CA GLN A 61 6.85 -3.37 4.03
C GLN A 61 8.12 -3.73 4.82
N ASP A 62 9.04 -2.78 4.96
CA ASP A 62 10.36 -2.99 5.61
C ASP A 62 10.55 -2.19 6.90
N THR A 63 9.51 -1.52 7.38
CA THR A 63 9.57 -0.58 8.52
C THR A 63 9.23 -1.21 9.88
N MET A 64 8.55 -2.36 9.88
CA MET A 64 8.07 -3.07 11.07
C MET A 64 8.47 -4.53 11.00
N GLN A 65 8.85 -5.09 12.15
CA GLN A 65 9.22 -6.49 12.28
C GLN A 65 8.08 -7.30 12.89
N HIS A 66 7.63 -8.33 12.16
CA HIS A 66 6.72 -9.33 12.71
C HIS A 66 7.50 -10.34 13.57
N VAL A 67 6.96 -10.64 14.76
CA VAL A 67 7.47 -11.65 15.68
C VAL A 67 6.45 -12.78 15.77
N LEU A 68 6.79 -13.92 15.17
CA LEU A 68 5.96 -15.11 15.23
C LEU A 68 5.98 -15.71 16.64
N VAL A 69 4.82 -15.72 17.30
CA VAL A 69 4.63 -16.40 18.57
C VAL A 69 4.31 -17.88 18.36
N ARG A 70 4.40 -18.70 19.41
CA ARG A 70 4.00 -20.13 19.35
C ARG A 70 2.54 -20.38 19.72
N HIS A 71 1.94 -19.42 20.41
CA HIS A 71 0.54 -19.41 20.80
C HIS A 71 0.09 -17.96 20.88
N GLU A 72 -1.13 -17.67 20.43
CA GLU A 72 -1.75 -16.34 20.43
C GLU A 72 -1.80 -15.69 21.81
N GLN A 73 -1.83 -16.45 22.90
CA GLN A 73 -1.78 -15.90 24.27
C GLN A 73 -0.42 -15.28 24.64
N ALA A 74 0.62 -15.57 23.86
CA ALA A 74 1.96 -15.02 24.06
C ALA A 74 2.25 -13.82 23.14
N ALA A 75 1.27 -13.41 22.32
CA ALA A 75 1.36 -12.21 21.48
C ALA A 75 1.04 -10.94 22.26
#